data_AF-A0A832SKX2-F1
#
_entry.id   AF-A0A832SKX2-F1
#
_cell.length_a   1.000
_cell.length_b   1.000
_cell.length_c   1.000
_cell.angle_alpha   90.00
_cell.angle_beta   90.00
_cell.angle_gamma   90.00
#
_symmetry.space_group_name_H-M   'P 1'
#
loop_
_entity.id
_entity.type
_entity.pdbx_description
1 polymer ?
#
loop_
_entity_poly.entity_id
_entity_poly.type
_entity_poly.pdbx_seq_one_letter_code
_entity_poly.pdbx_strand_id
1 'polypeptide(L)'
;MEQEDHQLLLPLVEEENICLPLPINVVSRYWNIELPMAEAIESAKKYSDFNGSILIEGIELAERHGLSSKIVHSSLTELKMIIDAGIPPIVILPGIPEITQHASVIT
;
A
#
# COMPACT_ATOMS: atom_id res chain seq x y z
N MET A 1 -9.37 -20.58 23.87
CA MET A 1 -9.32 -19.10 23.91
C MET A 1 -9.78 -18.65 22.54
N GLU A 2 -10.89 -17.92 22.48
CA GLU A 2 -11.27 -17.22 21.25
C GLU A 2 -10.12 -16.27 20.93
N GLN A 3 -9.48 -16.44 19.77
CA GLN A 3 -8.58 -15.42 19.25
C GLN A 3 -9.47 -14.21 18.97
N GLU A 4 -9.37 -13.16 19.78
CA GLU A 4 -9.86 -11.85 19.35
C GLU A 4 -9.15 -11.56 18.02
N ASP A 5 -9.93 -11.41 16.94
CA ASP A 5 -9.38 -11.01 15.67
C ASP A 5 -8.87 -9.57 15.84
N HIS A 6 -7.55 -9.43 15.97
CA HIS A 6 -6.89 -8.14 15.95
C HIS A 6 -7.18 -7.46 14.61
N GLN A 7 -7.86 -6.31 14.68
CA GLN A 7 -8.11 -5.47 13.51
C GLN A 7 -7.35 -4.17 13.61
N LEU A 8 -6.66 -3.81 12.54
CA LEU A 8 -5.99 -2.51 12.43
C LEU A 8 -6.99 -1.41 12.06
N LEU A 9 -6.99 -0.33 12.83
CA LEU A 9 -7.77 0.87 12.51
C LEU A 9 -6.99 1.72 11.52
N LEU A 10 -7.41 1.67 10.26
CA LEU A 10 -6.80 2.46 9.18
C LEU A 10 -7.50 3.81 9.01
N PRO A 11 -6.75 4.88 8.69
CA PRO A 11 -7.35 6.16 8.34
C PRO A 11 -8.10 6.07 7.01
N LEU A 12 -9.21 6.82 6.91
CA LEU A 12 -9.89 7.04 5.63
C LEU A 12 -9.08 8.04 4.82
N VAL A 13 -8.79 7.70 3.57
CA VAL A 13 -7.99 8.50 2.63
C VAL A 13 -8.69 8.46 1.28
N GLU A 14 -8.87 9.62 0.66
CA GLU A 14 -9.47 9.76 -0.67
C GLU A 14 -8.47 10.32 -1.69
N GLU A 15 -7.33 10.86 -1.24
CA GLU A 15 -6.33 11.40 -2.14
C GLU A 15 -5.49 10.29 -2.78
N GLU A 16 -5.57 10.18 -4.11
CA GLU A 16 -4.78 9.23 -4.88
C GLU A 16 -4.14 9.86 -6.12
N ASN A 17 -3.07 9.21 -6.56
CA ASN A 17 -2.40 9.48 -7.82
C ASN A 17 -1.83 8.17 -8.36
N ILE A 18 -1.57 8.07 -9.67
CA ILE A 18 -0.96 6.87 -10.25
C ILE A 18 0.37 6.49 -9.58
N CYS A 19 1.16 7.46 -9.11
CA CYS A 19 2.41 7.26 -8.36
C CYS A 19 2.24 7.36 -6.84
N LEU A 20 1.03 7.62 -6.34
CA LEU A 20 0.67 7.51 -4.92
C LEU A 20 -0.68 6.79 -4.79
N PRO A 21 -0.68 5.46 -4.96
CA PRO A 21 -1.90 4.65 -4.90
C PRO A 21 -2.50 4.67 -3.49
N LEU A 22 -3.83 4.51 -3.39
CA LEU A 22 -4.54 4.50 -2.10
C LEU A 22 -3.91 3.56 -1.04
N PRO A 23 -3.55 2.29 -1.35
CA PRO A 23 -2.95 1.43 -0.33
C PRO A 23 -1.67 1.99 0.29
N ILE A 24 -0.84 2.67 -0.51
CA ILE A 24 0.40 3.30 -0.04
C ILE A 24 0.07 4.52 0.83
N ASN A 25 -0.86 5.36 0.39
CA ASN A 25 -1.23 6.56 1.12
C ASN A 25 -1.88 6.20 2.48
N VAL A 26 -2.81 5.24 2.50
CA VAL A 26 -3.44 4.72 3.73
C VAL A 26 -2.39 4.19 4.72
N VAL A 27 -1.47 3.33 4.28
CA VAL A 27 -0.42 2.78 5.15
C VAL A 27 0.52 3.88 5.65
N SER A 28 0.86 4.85 4.81
CA SER A 28 1.71 5.98 5.22
C SER A 28 1.02 6.82 6.30
N ARG A 29 -0.26 7.12 6.11
CA ARG A 29 -1.09 7.85 7.07
C ARG A 29 -1.28 7.07 8.39
N TYR A 30 -1.39 5.74 8.34
CA TYR A 30 -1.41 4.90 9.53
C TYR A 30 -0.15 5.08 10.39
N TRP A 31 1.02 5.26 9.76
CA TRP A 31 2.28 5.58 10.44
C TRP A 31 2.49 7.07 10.70
N ASN A 32 1.45 7.89 10.55
CA ASN A 32 1.48 9.35 10.73
C ASN A 32 2.51 10.04 9.81
N ILE A 33 2.68 9.52 8.59
CA ILE A 33 3.51 10.09 7.54
C ILE A 33 2.61 10.61 6.41
N GLU A 34 2.71 11.91 6.14
CA GLU A 34 2.02 12.53 5.01
C GLU A 34 2.94 12.55 3.79
N LEU A 35 2.56 11.83 2.74
CA LEU A 35 3.33 11.83 1.50
C LEU A 35 2.95 13.03 0.62
N PRO A 36 3.92 13.75 0.03
CA PRO A 36 3.65 14.94 -0.75
C PRO A 36 3.05 14.57 -2.12
N MET A 37 1.77 14.92 -2.31
CA MET A 37 1.05 14.71 -3.57
C MET A 37 1.74 15.39 -4.78
N ALA A 38 2.39 16.53 -4.56
CA ALA A 38 3.11 17.24 -5.62
C ALA A 38 4.24 16.40 -6.23
N GLU A 39 4.95 15.60 -5.42
CA GLU A 39 5.99 14.70 -5.93
C GLU A 39 5.41 13.53 -6.71
N ALA A 40 4.29 12.98 -6.25
CA ALA A 40 3.58 11.93 -6.96
C ALA A 40 3.10 12.42 -8.34
N ILE A 41 2.52 13.63 -8.40
CA ILE A 41 2.09 14.26 -9.66
C ILE A 41 3.28 14.49 -10.61
N GLU A 42 4.45 14.88 -10.09
CA GLU A 42 5.64 15.07 -10.92
C GLU A 42 6.16 13.75 -11.48
N SER A 43 6.26 12.70 -10.65
CA SER A 43 6.63 11.34 -11.09
C SER A 43 5.65 10.80 -12.14
N ALA A 44 4.34 11.05 -11.96
CA ALA A 44 3.29 10.60 -12.86
C ALA A 44 3.45 11.09 -14.31
N LYS A 45 4.13 12.23 -14.53
CA LYS A 45 4.38 12.76 -15.88
C LYS A 45 5.21 11.82 -16.76
N LYS A 46 6.02 10.94 -16.15
CA LYS A 46 6.81 9.91 -16.87
C LYS A 46 5.94 8.79 -17.45
N TYR A 47 4.68 8.71 -17.04
CA TYR A 47 3.77 7.60 -17.30
C TYR A 47 2.47 8.06 -17.98
N SER A 48 2.54 9.09 -18.83
CA SER A 48 1.37 9.72 -19.46
C SER A 48 0.44 8.76 -20.21
N ASP A 49 0.98 7.65 -20.71
CA ASP A 49 0.24 6.67 -21.52
C ASP A 49 -0.12 5.39 -20.74
N PHE A 50 0.13 5.36 -19.42
CA PHE A 50 -0.12 4.20 -18.58
C PHE A 50 -1.45 4.32 -17.83
N ASN A 51 -2.34 3.35 -18.04
CA ASN A 51 -3.61 3.26 -17.32
C ASN A 51 -3.44 2.32 -16.12
N GLY A 52 -3.12 2.90 -14.96
CA GLY A 52 -3.08 2.16 -13.70
C GLY A 52 -2.23 2.83 -12.63
N SER A 53 -2.31 2.27 -11.42
CA SER A 53 -1.42 2.62 -10.33
C SER A 53 -0.06 1.95 -10.50
N ILE A 54 1.00 2.69 -10.21
CA ILE A 54 2.39 2.24 -10.25
C ILE A 54 2.85 2.08 -8.82
N LEU A 55 2.64 0.87 -8.28
CA LEU A 55 2.87 0.59 -6.87
C LEU A 55 4.31 0.87 -6.43
N ILE A 56 5.28 0.56 -7.29
CA ILE A 56 6.70 0.74 -6.98
C ILE A 56 7.08 2.21 -6.79
N GLU A 57 6.51 3.13 -7.57
CA GLU A 57 6.73 4.58 -7.39
C GLU A 57 6.17 5.06 -6.06
N GLY A 58 5.01 4.53 -5.65
CA GLY A 58 4.45 4.81 -4.32
C GLY A 58 5.33 4.28 -3.19
N ILE A 59 5.87 3.05 -3.33
CA ILE A 59 6.80 2.46 -2.37
C ILE A 59 8.07 3.31 -2.27
N GLU A 60 8.68 3.70 -3.39
CA GLU A 60 9.87 4.54 -3.39
C GLU A 60 9.60 5.91 -2.76
N LEU A 61 8.44 6.52 -3.04
CA LEU A 61 8.03 7.77 -2.40
C LEU A 61 7.92 7.60 -0.88
N ALA A 62 7.29 6.52 -0.42
CA ALA A 62 7.17 6.18 1.00
C ALA A 62 8.55 5.98 1.67
N GLU A 63 9.46 5.25 1.02
CA GLU A 63 10.80 4.99 1.55
C GLU A 63 11.66 6.26 1.65
N ARG A 64 11.54 7.17 0.67
CA ARG A 64 12.19 8.49 0.75
C ARG A 64 11.69 9.34 1.92
N HIS A 65 10.51 9.02 2.46
CA HIS A 65 9.89 9.72 3.59
C HIS A 65 10.01 8.94 4.92
N GLY A 66 10.93 7.98 5.01
CA GLY A 66 11.31 7.34 6.27
C GLY A 66 10.57 6.03 6.56
N LEU A 67 9.78 5.52 5.62
CA LEU A 67 9.27 4.14 5.70
C LEU A 67 10.30 3.14 5.18
N SER A 68 10.13 1.88 5.54
CA SER A 68 10.84 0.76 4.93
C SER A 68 9.84 -0.25 4.44
N SER A 69 10.02 -0.73 3.22
CA SER A 69 9.17 -1.76 2.64
C SER A 69 9.90 -3.11 2.58
N LYS A 70 9.12 -4.20 2.60
CA LYS A 70 9.62 -5.54 2.32
C LYS A 70 8.57 -6.32 1.56
N ILE A 71 8.93 -6.79 0.37
CA ILE A 71 8.08 -7.67 -0.43
C ILE A 71 8.34 -9.11 0.02
N VAL A 72 7.30 -9.79 0.49
CA VAL A 72 7.38 -11.18 0.96
C VAL A 72 6.29 -12.03 0.31
N HIS A 73 6.61 -13.30 0.05
CA HIS A 73 5.61 -14.32 -0.22
C HIS A 73 5.22 -14.95 1.11
N SER A 74 3.94 -14.87 1.48
CA SER A 74 3.45 -15.30 2.80
C SER A 74 2.22 -16.18 2.68
N SER A 75 2.08 -17.09 3.64
CA SER A 75 0.85 -17.82 3.93
C SER A 75 -0.17 -16.95 4.69
N LEU A 76 -1.41 -17.41 4.81
CA LEU A 76 -2.44 -16.74 5.63
C LEU A 76 -2.03 -16.65 7.11
N THR A 77 -1.33 -17.66 7.63
CA THR A 77 -0.84 -17.66 9.02
C THR A 77 0.18 -16.56 9.25
N GLU A 78 1.14 -16.39 8.35
CA GLU A 78 2.14 -15.32 8.43
C GLU A 78 1.51 -13.95 8.22
N LEU A 79 0.51 -13.84 7.34
CA LEU A 79 -0.25 -12.59 7.16
C LEU A 79 -0.94 -12.17 8.47
N LYS A 80 -1.58 -13.11 9.18
CA LYS A 80 -2.19 -12.86 10.49
C LYS A 80 -1.15 -12.41 11.52
N MET A 81 0.03 -13.03 11.54
CA MET A 81 1.12 -12.61 12.43
C MET A 81 1.61 -11.18 12.15
N ILE A 82 1.62 -10.74 10.90
CA ILE A 82 2.00 -9.37 10.51
C ILE A 82 0.95 -8.36 11.04
N ILE A 83 -0.33 -8.68 10.88
CA ILE A 83 -1.44 -7.86 11.39
C ILE A 83 -1.40 -7.79 12.92
N ASP A 84 -1.21 -8.93 13.58
CA ASP A 84 -1.08 -9.02 15.05
C ASP A 84 0.10 -8.18 15.58
N ALA A 85 1.14 -7.98 14.76
CA ALA A 85 2.29 -7.13 15.07
C ALA A 85 2.04 -5.63 14.86
N GLY A 86 0.84 -5.22 14.44
CA GLY A 86 0.49 -3.82 14.21
C GLY A 86 0.95 -3.27 12.85
N ILE A 87 1.35 -4.13 11.92
CA ILE A 87 1.85 -3.73 10.60
C ILE A 87 0.73 -3.95 9.58
N PRO A 88 0.22 -2.93 8.88
CA PRO A 88 -0.81 -3.10 7.87
C PRO A 88 -0.21 -3.61 6.55
N PRO A 89 -0.43 -4.89 6.17
CA PRO A 89 0.12 -5.44 4.93
C PRO A 89 -0.64 -4.93 3.70
N ILE A 90 0.10 -4.61 2.65
CA ILE A 90 -0.45 -4.43 1.31
C ILE A 90 -0.37 -5.77 0.59
N VAL A 91 -1.52 -6.36 0.29
CA VAL A 91 -1.62 -7.63 -0.44
C VAL A 91 -1.90 -7.35 -1.91
N ILE A 92 -1.01 -7.83 -2.76
CA ILE A 92 -1.20 -7.84 -4.21
C ILE A 92 -1.85 -9.16 -4.58
N LEU A 93 -3.08 -9.12 -5.07
CA LEU A 93 -3.79 -10.32 -5.49
C LEU A 93 -3.18 -10.88 -6.79
N PRO A 94 -3.17 -12.21 -6.96
CA PRO A 94 -2.66 -12.82 -8.18
C PRO A 94 -3.38 -12.25 -9.40
N GLY A 95 -2.58 -11.81 -10.38
CA GLY A 95 -3.12 -11.23 -11.60
C GLY A 95 -3.73 -12.29 -12.50
N ILE A 96 -4.83 -11.92 -13.14
CA ILE A 96 -5.31 -12.62 -14.34
C ILE A 96 -4.70 -11.86 -15.53
N PRO A 97 -4.13 -12.54 -16.54
CA PRO A 97 -3.60 -11.88 -17.73
C PRO A 97 -4.61 -10.89 -18.31
N GLU A 98 -4.14 -9.70 -18.71
CA GLU A 98 -4.96 -8.62 -19.29
C GLU A 98 -5.97 -7.98 -18.34
N ILE A 99 -5.97 -8.34 -17.05
CA ILE A 99 -6.79 -7.69 -16.02
C ILE A 99 -5.90 -6.87 -15.09
N THR A 100 -6.34 -5.66 -14.77
CA THR A 100 -5.69 -4.81 -13.77
C THR A 100 -5.55 -5.54 -12.45
N GLN A 101 -4.34 -5.62 -11.91
CA GLN A 101 -4.10 -6.23 -10.61
C GLN A 101 -4.64 -5.33 -9.50
N HIS A 102 -5.24 -5.96 -8.50
CA HIS A 102 -5.74 -5.27 -7.31
C HIS A 102 -4.74 -5.38 -6.18
N ALA A 103 -4.44 -4.24 -5.55
CA ALA A 103 -3.70 -4.15 -4.30
C ALA A 103 -4.67 -3.70 -3.20
N SER A 104 -4.63 -4.36 -2.05
CA SER A 104 -5.55 -4.08 -0.93
C SER A 104 -4.80 -4.07 0.39
N VAL A 105 -5.21 -3.20 1.31
CA VAL A 105 -4.70 -3.21 2.69
C VAL A 105 -5.61 -4.12 3.51
N ILE A 106 -5.02 -5.11 4.18
CA ILE A 106 -5.77 -6.04 5.04
C ILE A 106 -5.61 -5.61 6.49
N THR A 107 -6.70 -5.65 7.25
CA THR A 107 -6.78 -5.20 8.65
C THR A 107 -7.15 -6.31 9.58
#